data_AF-F7P162-F1
#
_entry.id   AF-F7P162-F1
#
_cell.length_a   1.000
_cell.length_b   1.000
_cell.length_c   1.000
_cell.angle_alpha   90.00
_cell.angle_beta   90.00
_cell.angle_gamma   90.00
#
_symmetry.space_group_name_H-M   'P 1'
#
loop_
_entity.id
_entity.type
_entity.pdbx_description
1 polymer ?
#
loop_
_entity_poly.entity_id
_entity_poly.type
_entity_poly.pdbx_seq_one_letter_code
_entity_poly.pdbx_strand_id
1 'polypeptide(L)'
;MKQHNGDVQLFLQGKAGAGCDKIDQYQAHMNRIMHLQVDLLLDQIETELKASGLWTLISPSTEAMQSTAPFFCDTMPLENWLQFVFLPRMRALVAGRLPLPQQIAVCPIAEEAFKPVDRQRLLLINRIADLDELLSGKREQTTHRV
;
A
#
# COMPACT_ATOMS: atom_id res chain seq x y z
N MET A 1 10.29 16.70 -56.83
CA MET A 1 8.94 17.20 -56.45
C MET A 1 7.97 16.03 -56.48
N LYS A 2 7.33 15.78 -55.34
CA LYS A 2 6.08 15.03 -55.09
C LYS A 2 6.04 13.53 -55.41
N GLN A 3 6.19 12.72 -54.35
CA GLN A 3 5.57 11.40 -54.23
C GLN A 3 4.04 11.55 -54.34
N HIS A 4 3.40 10.73 -55.17
CA HIS A 4 1.96 10.51 -55.17
C HIS A 4 1.66 9.26 -54.34
N ASN A 5 0.89 9.49 -53.27
CA ASN A 5 0.30 8.51 -52.40
C ASN A 5 -0.99 7.99 -53.07
N GLY A 6 -1.11 6.69 -53.28
CA GLY A 6 -2.31 6.11 -53.87
C GLY A 6 -2.23 4.60 -53.90
N ASP A 7 -3.22 3.98 -53.27
CA ASP A 7 -3.68 2.62 -53.50
C ASP A 7 -2.96 1.48 -52.76
N VAL A 8 -3.37 1.27 -51.50
CA VAL A 8 -3.57 -0.09 -50.98
C VAL A 8 -4.81 -0.12 -50.10
N GLN A 9 -5.96 -0.06 -50.75
CA GLN A 9 -7.22 -0.47 -50.14
C GLN A 9 -7.67 -1.78 -50.79
N LEU A 10 -7.33 -2.91 -50.15
CA LEU A 10 -8.20 -4.10 -49.98
C LEU A 10 -7.37 -5.25 -49.41
N PHE A 11 -7.44 -5.48 -48.11
CA PHE A 11 -7.50 -6.83 -47.53
C PHE A 11 -8.10 -6.68 -46.13
N LEU A 12 -9.38 -6.26 -46.11
CA LEU A 12 -10.26 -6.39 -44.96
C LEU A 12 -10.87 -7.79 -45.00
N GLN A 13 -10.26 -8.74 -44.29
CA GLN A 13 -10.98 -9.88 -43.75
C GLN A 13 -10.51 -10.15 -42.31
N GLY A 14 -11.32 -9.60 -41.38
CA GLY A 14 -11.66 -10.19 -40.09
C GLY A 14 -10.53 -10.54 -39.12
N LYS A 15 -10.26 -9.63 -38.17
CA LYS A 15 -10.11 -9.96 -36.74
C LYS A 15 -10.55 -8.78 -35.87
N ALA A 16 -11.86 -8.65 -35.68
CA ALA A 16 -12.40 -7.93 -34.53
C ALA A 16 -12.27 -8.85 -33.31
N GLY A 17 -11.36 -8.54 -32.37
CA GLY A 17 -11.25 -9.27 -31.10
C GLY A 17 -9.87 -9.38 -30.44
N ALA A 18 -8.98 -8.39 -30.54
CA ALA A 18 -7.66 -8.44 -29.88
C ALA A 18 -7.29 -7.17 -29.07
N GLY A 19 -8.24 -6.26 -28.86
CA GLY A 19 -8.03 -4.98 -28.19
C GLY A 19 -8.19 -5.02 -26.67
N CYS A 20 -9.20 -5.75 -26.15
CA CYS A 20 -9.46 -5.85 -24.71
C CYS A 20 -8.41 -6.71 -23.99
N ASP A 21 -8.00 -7.83 -24.59
CA ASP A 21 -7.10 -8.80 -23.96
C ASP A 21 -5.73 -8.22 -23.56
N LYS A 22 -5.17 -7.26 -24.32
CA LYS A 22 -3.86 -6.67 -24.01
C LYS A 22 -3.92 -5.64 -22.89
N ILE A 23 -5.02 -4.87 -22.80
CA ILE A 23 -5.22 -3.86 -21.76
C ILE A 23 -5.49 -4.57 -20.42
N ASP A 24 -6.31 -5.62 -20.43
CA ASP A 24 -6.63 -6.42 -19.25
C ASP A 24 -5.38 -7.15 -18.71
N GLN A 25 -4.52 -7.67 -19.61
CA GLN A 25 -3.23 -8.27 -19.22
C GLN A 25 -2.26 -7.26 -18.62
N TYR A 26 -2.15 -6.05 -19.20
CA TYR A 26 -1.29 -4.99 -18.65
C TYR A 26 -1.78 -4.54 -17.27
N GLN A 27 -3.09 -4.34 -17.11
CA GLN A 27 -3.69 -3.98 -15.82
C GLN A 27 -3.49 -5.08 -14.79
N ALA A 28 -3.70 -6.35 -15.15
CA ALA A 28 -3.44 -7.48 -14.26
C ALA A 28 -1.96 -7.57 -13.86
N HIS A 29 -1.04 -7.26 -14.77
CA HIS A 29 0.39 -7.21 -14.49
C HIS A 29 0.74 -6.05 -13.54
N MET A 30 0.22 -4.84 -13.79
CA MET A 30 0.44 -3.68 -12.93
C MET A 30 -0.14 -3.88 -11.52
N ASN A 31 -1.35 -4.44 -11.42
CA ASN A 31 -1.95 -4.79 -10.14
C ASN A 31 -1.09 -5.82 -9.39
N ARG A 32 -0.53 -6.81 -10.09
CA ARG A 32 0.40 -7.76 -9.49
C ARG A 32 1.67 -7.09 -8.96
N ILE A 33 2.27 -6.17 -9.73
CA ILE A 33 3.46 -5.42 -9.27
C ILE A 33 3.11 -4.62 -8.01
N MET A 34 1.99 -3.90 -8.03
CA MET A 34 1.54 -3.11 -6.89
C MET A 34 1.37 -3.98 -5.63
N HIS A 35 0.74 -5.16 -5.76
CA HIS A 35 0.55 -6.07 -4.63
C HIS A 35 1.87 -6.58 -4.07
N LEU A 36 2.85 -6.88 -4.92
CA LEU A 36 4.19 -7.30 -4.50
C LEU A 36 4.93 -6.19 -3.76
N GLN A 37 4.81 -4.94 -4.23
CA GLN A 37 5.44 -3.79 -3.57
C GLN A 37 4.81 -3.52 -2.21
N VAL A 38 3.48 -3.62 -2.10
CA VAL A 38 2.78 -3.51 -0.82
C VAL A 38 3.23 -4.62 0.13
N ASP A 39 3.26 -5.87 -0.30
CA ASP A 39 3.69 -7.01 0.55
C ASP A 39 5.09 -6.78 1.14
N LEU A 40 6.03 -6.34 0.30
CA LEU A 40 7.38 -6.01 0.72
C LEU A 40 7.41 -4.89 1.79
N LEU A 41 6.60 -3.85 1.62
CA LEU A 41 6.50 -2.76 2.59
C LEU A 41 5.86 -3.22 3.90
N LEU A 42 4.87 -4.11 3.87
CA LEU A 42 4.27 -4.68 5.08
C LEU A 42 5.31 -5.49 5.88
N ASP A 43 6.15 -6.27 5.22
CA ASP A 43 7.23 -7.02 5.87
C ASP A 43 8.30 -6.10 6.46
N GLN A 44 8.62 -5.00 5.77
CA GLN A 44 9.51 -3.97 6.30
C GLN A 44 8.91 -3.28 7.53
N ILE A 45 7.64 -2.88 7.50
CA ILE A 45 6.94 -2.28 8.66
C ILE A 45 6.98 -3.24 9.86
N GLU A 46 6.68 -4.53 9.65
CA GLU A 46 6.78 -5.55 10.71
C GLU A 46 8.20 -5.65 11.28
N THR A 47 9.21 -5.64 10.41
CA THR A 47 10.62 -5.70 10.82
C THR A 47 11.00 -4.48 11.67
N GLU A 48 10.64 -3.28 11.23
CA GLU A 48 10.97 -2.05 11.96
C GLU A 48 10.16 -1.93 13.28
N LEU A 49 8.92 -2.43 13.33
CA LEU A 49 8.13 -2.54 14.58
C LEU A 49 8.81 -3.45 15.60
N LYS A 50 9.32 -4.61 15.16
CA LYS A 50 10.07 -5.52 16.04
C LYS A 50 11.37 -4.90 16.52
N ALA A 51 12.14 -4.28 15.61
CA ALA A 51 13.42 -3.68 15.94
C ALA A 51 13.29 -2.42 16.83
N SER A 52 12.17 -1.69 16.77
CA SER A 52 11.83 -0.60 17.70
C SER A 52 11.31 -1.06 19.06
N GLY A 53 11.14 -2.37 19.27
CA GLY A 53 10.59 -2.93 20.51
C GLY A 53 9.09 -2.64 20.71
N LEU A 54 8.39 -2.22 19.65
CA LEU A 54 6.96 -1.92 19.67
C LEU A 54 6.08 -3.14 19.38
N TRP A 55 6.68 -4.23 18.88
CA TRP A 55 5.97 -5.48 18.62
C TRP A 55 5.65 -6.22 19.92
N THR A 56 4.39 -6.62 20.09
CA THR A 56 3.93 -7.35 21.28
C THR A 56 3.42 -8.74 20.95
N LEU A 57 3.53 -9.69 21.89
CA LEU A 57 2.88 -11.00 21.77
C LEU A 57 1.50 -11.04 22.43
N ILE A 58 1.14 -9.98 23.15
CA ILE A 58 -0.12 -9.87 23.88
C ILE A 58 -1.13 -9.21 22.94
N SER A 59 -2.17 -9.95 22.57
CA SER A 59 -3.28 -9.41 21.79
C SER A 59 -4.03 -8.31 22.56
N PRO A 60 -4.56 -7.28 21.87
CA PRO A 60 -5.47 -6.32 22.47
C PRO A 60 -6.72 -7.00 23.03
N SER A 61 -7.41 -6.35 23.96
CA SER A 61 -8.67 -6.86 24.47
C SER A 61 -9.74 -6.91 23.38
N THR A 62 -10.74 -7.76 23.56
CA THR A 62 -11.87 -7.88 22.63
C THR A 62 -12.57 -6.52 22.45
N GLU A 63 -12.71 -5.75 23.52
CA GLU A 63 -13.32 -4.41 23.48
C GLU A 63 -12.49 -3.46 22.63
N ALA A 64 -11.16 -3.51 22.73
CA ALA A 64 -10.29 -2.67 21.92
C ALA A 64 -10.36 -3.02 20.42
N MET A 65 -10.52 -4.31 20.10
CA MET A 65 -10.72 -4.76 18.72
C MET A 65 -12.10 -4.38 18.13
N GLN A 66 -13.03 -3.90 18.95
CA GLN A 66 -14.38 -3.51 18.55
C GLN A 66 -14.58 -2.00 18.41
N SER A 67 -13.51 -1.19 18.53
CA SER A 67 -13.62 0.25 18.35
C SER A 67 -14.14 0.62 16.96
N THR A 68 -14.96 1.67 16.92
CA THR A 68 -15.47 2.28 15.67
C THR A 68 -14.72 3.57 15.32
N ALA A 69 -13.82 4.04 16.19
CA ALA A 69 -13.00 5.21 15.91
C ALA A 69 -11.98 4.92 14.80
N PRO A 70 -11.57 5.93 14.01
CA PRO A 70 -10.48 5.77 13.06
C PRO A 70 -9.21 5.25 13.75
N PHE A 71 -8.58 4.23 13.18
CA PHE A 71 -7.34 3.62 13.70
C PHE A 71 -7.44 3.06 15.12
N PHE A 72 -8.65 2.92 15.68
CA PHE A 72 -8.90 2.46 17.05
C PHE A 72 -8.12 3.27 18.11
N CYS A 73 -7.88 4.55 17.83
CA CYS A 73 -7.00 5.41 18.62
C CYS A 73 -7.51 5.69 20.04
N ASP A 74 -8.77 5.39 20.31
CA ASP A 74 -9.44 5.49 21.62
C ASP A 74 -9.19 4.28 22.52
N THR A 75 -8.83 3.13 21.95
CA THR A 75 -8.81 1.85 22.66
C THR A 75 -7.49 1.10 22.61
N MET A 76 -6.58 1.45 21.69
CA MET A 76 -5.25 0.85 21.62
C MET A 76 -4.19 1.80 21.05
N PRO A 77 -2.92 1.61 21.42
CA PRO A 77 -1.83 2.36 20.80
C PRO A 77 -1.64 1.96 19.33
N LEU A 78 -1.02 2.85 18.56
CA LEU A 78 -0.90 2.71 17.10
C LEU A 78 -0.14 1.44 16.68
N GLU A 79 0.92 1.07 17.41
CA GLU A 79 1.71 -0.14 17.16
C GLU A 79 0.87 -1.42 17.25
N ASN A 80 -0.08 -1.48 18.20
CA ASN A 80 -0.99 -2.61 18.34
C ASN A 80 -2.01 -2.62 17.19
N TRP A 81 -2.53 -1.45 16.82
CA TRP A 81 -3.41 -1.35 15.66
C TRP A 81 -2.71 -1.77 14.37
N LEU A 82 -1.45 -1.34 14.17
CA LEU A 82 -0.63 -1.76 13.03
C LEU A 82 -0.48 -3.28 12.99
N GLN A 83 -0.09 -3.87 14.11
CA GLN A 83 0.18 -5.30 14.21
C GLN A 83 -1.07 -6.17 14.03
N PHE A 84 -2.15 -5.87 14.76
CA PHE A 84 -3.30 -6.77 14.88
C PHE A 84 -4.43 -6.48 13.91
N VAL A 85 -4.50 -5.26 13.36
CA VAL A 85 -5.59 -4.85 12.47
C VAL A 85 -5.05 -4.55 11.08
N PHE A 86 -4.06 -3.66 10.97
CA PHE A 86 -3.63 -3.16 9.68
C PHE A 86 -2.85 -4.18 8.85
N LEU A 87 -1.75 -4.73 9.39
CA LEU A 87 -0.91 -5.69 8.68
C LEU A 87 -1.70 -6.93 8.23
N PRO A 88 -2.50 -7.60 9.08
CA PRO A 88 -3.27 -8.79 8.66
C PRO A 88 -4.30 -8.46 7.60
N ARG A 89 -4.98 -7.30 7.71
CA ARG A 89 -5.97 -6.86 6.73
C ARG A 89 -5.33 -6.57 5.37
N MET A 90 -4.21 -5.85 5.34
CA MET A 90 -3.51 -5.54 4.08
C MET A 90 -2.97 -6.80 3.42
N ARG A 91 -2.39 -7.73 4.20
CA ARG A 91 -1.95 -9.04 3.69
C ARG A 91 -3.09 -9.85 3.09
N ALA A 92 -4.27 -9.85 3.71
CA ALA A 92 -5.45 -10.53 3.16
C ALA A 92 -5.89 -9.94 1.80
N LEU A 93 -5.82 -8.62 1.64
CA LEU A 93 -6.12 -7.96 0.35
C LEU A 93 -5.10 -8.35 -0.73
N VAL A 94 -3.81 -8.32 -0.40
CA VAL A 94 -2.71 -8.73 -1.29
C VAL A 94 -2.88 -10.19 -1.72
N ALA A 95 -3.07 -11.10 -0.77
CA ALA A 95 -3.23 -12.53 -1.02
C ALA A 95 -4.48 -12.85 -1.86
N GLY A 96 -5.59 -12.18 -1.58
CA GLY A 96 -6.84 -12.30 -2.34
C GLY A 96 -6.83 -11.59 -3.68
N ARG A 97 -5.76 -10.85 -4.01
CA ARG A 97 -5.68 -9.95 -5.17
C ARG A 97 -6.86 -8.98 -5.26
N LEU A 98 -7.32 -8.51 -4.10
CA LEU A 98 -8.43 -7.58 -3.99
C LEU A 98 -7.93 -6.13 -4.19
N PRO A 99 -8.82 -5.20 -4.57
CA PRO A 99 -8.46 -3.79 -4.67
C PRO A 99 -7.84 -3.27 -3.37
N LEU A 100 -6.69 -2.63 -3.49
CA LEU A 100 -6.00 -1.99 -2.37
C LEU A 100 -6.64 -0.63 -2.05
N PRO A 101 -6.68 -0.23 -0.77
CA PRO A 101 -7.24 1.05 -0.38
C PRO A 101 -6.35 2.21 -0.86
N GLN A 102 -6.96 3.25 -1.44
CA GLN A 102 -6.24 4.41 -1.99
C GLN A 102 -6.30 5.67 -1.11
N GLN A 103 -7.08 5.64 -0.03
CA GLN A 103 -7.33 6.79 0.85
C GLN A 103 -6.90 6.46 2.29
N ILE A 104 -5.63 6.08 2.45
CA ILE A 104 -5.04 5.83 3.76
C ILE A 104 -3.84 6.76 3.92
N ALA A 105 -3.75 7.42 5.07
CA ALA A 105 -2.61 8.22 5.51
C ALA A 105 -2.36 7.87 6.99
N VAL A 106 -1.48 6.91 7.25
CA VAL A 106 -1.09 6.50 8.60
C VAL A 106 0.08 7.33 9.12
N CYS A 107 0.96 7.78 8.21
CA CYS A 107 2.19 8.50 8.54
C CYS A 107 1.97 9.69 9.49
N PRO A 108 1.01 10.60 9.29
CA PRO A 108 0.81 11.74 10.20
C PRO A 108 0.55 11.31 11.65
N ILE A 109 -0.17 10.22 11.86
CA ILE A 109 -0.46 9.69 13.20
C ILE A 109 0.75 8.95 13.77
N ALA A 110 1.51 8.24 12.93
CA ALA A 110 2.74 7.56 13.32
C ALA A 110 3.81 8.54 13.82
N GLU A 111 3.92 9.71 13.19
CA GLU A 111 4.86 10.76 13.61
C GLU A 111 4.58 11.26 15.03
N GLU A 112 3.31 11.34 15.42
CA GLU A 112 2.93 11.74 16.77
C GLU A 112 3.02 10.56 17.77
N ALA A 113 2.53 9.39 17.39
CA ALA A 113 2.47 8.21 18.26
C ALA A 113 3.86 7.68 18.63
N PHE A 114 4.85 7.79 17.75
CA PHE A 114 6.19 7.24 17.97
C PHE A 114 7.19 8.25 18.53
N LYS A 115 6.74 9.37 19.12
CA LYS A 115 7.64 10.28 19.84
C LYS A 115 8.13 9.67 21.16
N PRO A 116 9.38 9.96 21.59
CA PRO A 116 10.42 10.65 20.83
C PRO A 116 10.92 9.80 19.65
N VAL A 117 11.26 10.46 18.54
CA VAL A 117 11.71 9.80 17.32
C VAL A 117 13.21 9.54 17.40
N ASP A 118 13.57 8.28 17.59
CA ASP A 118 14.95 7.78 17.42
C ASP A 118 15.16 7.26 15.99
N ARG A 119 16.39 6.77 15.71
CA ARG A 119 16.73 6.22 14.40
C ARG A 119 15.80 5.09 13.97
N GLN A 120 15.43 4.21 14.89
CA GLN A 120 14.68 3.00 14.59
C GLN A 120 13.20 3.32 14.31
N ARG A 121 12.62 4.21 15.11
CA ARG A 121 11.26 4.72 14.89
C ARG A 121 11.17 5.56 13.63
N LEU A 122 12.23 6.30 13.27
CA LEU A 122 12.29 7.03 12.01
C LEU A 122 12.30 6.10 10.79
N LEU A 123 13.01 4.96 10.86
CA LEU A 123 12.94 3.94 9.82
C LEU A 123 11.51 3.40 9.67
N LEU A 124 10.84 3.08 10.79
CA LEU A 124 9.44 2.66 10.79
C LEU A 124 8.52 3.71 10.15
N ILE A 125 8.60 4.97 10.57
CA ILE A 125 7.82 6.09 9.99
C ILE A 125 8.07 6.19 8.48
N ASN A 126 9.32 6.06 8.04
CA ASN A 126 9.66 6.09 6.61
C ASN A 126 9.01 4.92 5.85
N ARG A 127 8.97 3.70 6.41
CA ARG A 127 8.31 2.55 5.76
C ARG A 127 6.80 2.77 5.66
N ILE A 128 6.17 3.34 6.69
CA ILE A 128 4.75 3.70 6.69
C ILE A 128 4.47 4.78 5.63
N ALA A 129 5.30 5.82 5.56
CA ALA A 129 5.16 6.88 4.56
C ALA A 129 5.34 6.36 3.12
N ASP A 130 6.29 5.43 2.89
CA ASP A 130 6.47 4.79 1.58
C ASP A 130 5.22 3.96 1.19
N LEU A 131 4.54 3.33 2.16
CA LEU A 131 3.28 2.62 1.91
C LEU A 131 2.13 3.59 1.60
N ASP A 132 1.96 4.66 2.38
CA ASP A 132 0.94 5.68 2.12
C ASP A 132 1.12 6.31 0.73
N GLU A 133 2.36 6.61 0.34
CA GLU A 133 2.72 7.15 -0.98
C GLU A 133 2.43 6.15 -2.11
N LEU A 134 2.76 4.87 -1.93
CA LEU A 134 2.47 3.83 -2.91
C LEU A 134 0.96 3.67 -3.15
N LEU A 135 0.14 3.80 -2.10
CA LEU A 135 -1.30 3.58 -2.16
C LEU A 135 -2.09 4.81 -2.63
N SER A 136 -1.70 6.00 -2.16
CA SER A 136 -2.44 7.24 -2.40
C SER A 136 -1.80 8.13 -3.49
N GLY A 137 -0.56 7.84 -3.89
CA GLY A 137 0.25 8.69 -4.76
C GLY A 137 0.75 9.98 -4.08
N LYS A 138 0.57 10.11 -2.76
CA LYS A 138 0.96 11.30 -1.99
C LYS A 138 1.68 10.90 -0.70
N ARG A 139 2.71 11.66 -0.35
CA ARG A 139 3.44 11.49 0.90
C ARG A 139 3.09 12.62 1.86
N GLU A 140 2.50 12.29 3.00
CA GLU A 140 2.15 13.23 4.07
C GLU A 140 3.06 13.00 5.28
N GLN A 141 4.35 13.29 5.12
CA GLN A 141 5.39 13.14 6.14
C GLN A 141 6.02 14.49 6.45
N THR A 142 6.17 14.82 7.73
CA THR A 142 6.77 16.09 8.19
C THR A 142 8.17 15.91 8.79
N THR A 143 8.49 14.71 9.26
CA THR A 143 9.77 14.31 9.84
C THR A 143 10.79 14.08 8.73
N HIS A 144 12.00 14.63 8.88
CA HIS A 144 13.01 14.61 7.83
C HIS A 144 13.52 13.18 7.56
N ARG A 145 13.50 12.78 6.28
CA ARG A 145 14.02 11.48 5.81
C ARG A 145 15.54 11.40 5.99
N VAL A 146 16.03 10.29 6.53
CA VAL A 146 17.46 9.93 6.60
C VAL A 146 17.83 8.99 5.47
#